data_AF-A0A2V6WUM5-F1
#
_entry.id   AF-A0A2V6WUM5-F1
#
_cell.length_a   1.000
_cell.length_b   1.000
_cell.length_c   1.000
_cell.angle_alpha   90.00
_cell.angle_beta   90.00
_cell.angle_gamma   90.00
#
_symmetry.space_group_name_H-M   'P 1'
#
loop_
_entity.id
_entity.type
_entity.pdbx_description
1 polymer ?
#
loop_
_entity_poly.entity_id
_entity_poly.type
_entity_poly.pdbx_seq_one_letter_code
_entity_poly.pdbx_strand_id
1 'polypeptide(L)'
;MAIVDIFLLEALLNGVLLGGVLALLSLGLNLIFGVIDVVWICYAELIMLGMYGMYFLYTVYHAPIVAAAAFCIVAVAVLGVLLHVLVIAPLLGAAPINQLLATGGVLFFLQSAATVLFGIEFKNLGLRLPVLKVA
;
A
#
# COMPACT_ATOMS: atom_id res chain seq x y z
N MET A 1 -7.60 25.63 -32.41
CA MET A 1 -6.81 25.26 -31.21
C MET A 1 -7.81 25.09 -30.09
N ALA A 2 -8.44 23.91 -30.02
CA ALA A 2 -9.41 23.65 -28.96
C ALA A 2 -8.60 23.51 -27.68
N ILE A 3 -8.77 24.44 -26.75
CA ILE A 3 -8.03 24.48 -25.47
C ILE A 3 -8.33 23.22 -24.62
N VAL A 4 -9.31 22.41 -25.03
CA VAL A 4 -9.71 21.14 -24.41
C VAL A 4 -9.59 20.02 -25.45
N ASP A 5 -8.37 19.73 -25.88
CA ASP A 5 -8.09 18.54 -26.69
C ASP A 5 -8.36 17.28 -25.84
N ILE A 6 -8.77 16.19 -26.49
CA ILE A 6 -9.05 14.89 -25.83
C ILE A 6 -7.89 14.43 -24.93
N PHE A 7 -6.66 14.73 -25.33
CA PHE A 7 -5.44 14.46 -24.56
C PHE A 7 -5.36 15.23 -23.25
N LEU A 8 -5.87 16.47 -23.20
CA LEU A 8 -5.89 17.26 -21.97
C LEU A 8 -6.91 16.68 -20.97
N LEU A 9 -8.07 16.24 -21.47
CA LEU A 9 -9.07 15.57 -20.63
C LEU A 9 -8.53 14.26 -20.06
N GLU A 10 -7.87 13.45 -20.89
CA GLU A 10 -7.23 12.20 -20.45
C GLU A 10 -6.11 12.46 -19.42
N ALA A 11 -5.28 13.48 -19.62
CA ALA A 11 -4.22 13.85 -18.68
C ALA A 11 -4.80 14.32 -17.33
N LEU A 12 -5.87 15.11 -17.34
CA LEU A 12 -6.56 15.55 -16.13
C LEU A 12 -7.17 14.36 -15.37
N LEU A 13 -7.84 13.45 -16.08
CA LEU A 13 -8.41 12.23 -15.48
C LEU A 13 -7.32 11.35 -14.87
N ASN A 14 -6.23 11.09 -15.59
CA ASN A 14 -5.09 10.33 -15.06
C ASN A 14 -4.45 11.04 -13.86
N GLY A 15 -4.33 12.36 -13.88
CA GLY A 15 -3.83 13.17 -12.77
C GLY A 15 -4.71 13.05 -11.52
N VAL A 16 -6.04 13.10 -11.68
CA VAL A 16 -6.99 12.91 -10.57
C VAL A 16 -6.94 11.49 -10.03
N LEU A 17 -6.87 10.48 -10.90
CA LEU A 17 -6.77 9.07 -10.47
C LEU A 17 -5.46 8.80 -9.70
N LEU A 18 -4.32 9.28 -10.22
CA LEU A 18 -3.03 9.17 -9.54
C LEU A 18 -3.04 9.94 -8.22
N GLY A 19 -3.56 11.16 -8.23
CA GLY A 19 -3.73 11.98 -7.03
C GLY A 19 -4.61 11.30 -5.99
N GLY A 20 -5.68 10.61 -6.41
CA GLY A 20 -6.55 9.83 -5.54
C GLY A 20 -5.82 8.67 -4.86
N VAL A 21 -4.98 7.93 -5.59
CA VAL A 21 -4.14 6.86 -5.00
C VAL A 21 -3.19 7.42 -3.94
N LEU A 22 -2.51 8.53 -4.26
CA LEU A 22 -1.58 9.18 -3.32
C LEU A 22 -2.32 9.80 -2.11
N ALA A 23 -3.51 10.35 -2.31
CA ALA A 23 -4.36 10.91 -1.26
C ALA A 23 -4.86 9.82 -0.30
N LEU A 24 -5.30 8.67 -0.82
CA LEU A 24 -5.66 7.52 0.00
C LEU A 24 -4.48 7.03 0.85
N LEU A 25 -3.28 6.99 0.25
CA LEU A 25 -2.05 6.62 0.95
C LEU A 25 -1.73 7.60 2.10
N SER A 26 -1.87 8.89 1.84
CA SER A 26 -1.64 9.96 2.81
C SER A 26 -2.68 9.94 3.93
N LEU A 27 -3.94 9.66 3.62
CA LEU A 27 -5.02 9.56 4.60
C LEU A 27 -4.72 8.47 5.63
N GLY A 28 -4.27 7.29 5.20
CA GLY A 28 -3.87 6.21 6.10
C GLY A 28 -2.77 6.63 7.08
N LEU A 29 -1.74 7.29 6.57
CA LEU A 29 -0.65 7.81 7.39
C LEU A 29 -1.11 8.90 8.37
N ASN A 30 -2.00 9.79 7.93
CA ASN A 30 -2.59 10.83 8.77
C ASN A 30 -3.42 10.24 9.92
N LEU A 31 -4.19 9.17 9.70
CA LEU A 31 -4.93 8.51 10.78
C LEU A 31 -4.00 7.91 11.84
N ILE A 32 -2.86 7.36 11.42
CA ILE A 32 -1.87 6.80 12.34
C ILE A 32 -1.26 7.89 13.22
N PHE A 33 -0.70 8.94 12.62
CA PHE A 33 -0.08 10.01 13.38
C PHE A 33 -1.09 10.88 14.13
N GLY A 34 -2.22 11.19 13.50
CA GLY A 34 -3.21 12.15 14.02
C GLY A 34 -4.09 11.60 15.15
N VAL A 35 -4.26 10.28 15.25
CA VAL A 35 -5.10 9.67 16.30
C VAL A 35 -4.28 8.88 17.32
N ILE A 36 -3.30 8.10 16.87
CA ILE A 36 -2.55 7.17 17.72
C ILE A 36 -1.30 7.85 18.32
N ASP A 37 -0.83 8.95 17.71
CA ASP A 37 0.36 9.73 18.12
C ASP A 37 1.61 8.84 18.30
N VAL A 38 1.82 7.92 17.35
CA VAL A 38 2.95 6.99 17.33
C VAL A 38 3.79 7.22 16.08
N VAL A 39 5.12 7.20 16.25
CA VAL A 39 6.03 7.29 15.11
C VAL A 39 6.08 5.96 14.35
N TRP A 40 5.32 5.88 13.26
CA TRP A 40 5.18 4.68 12.45
C TRP A 40 5.95 4.80 11.14
N ILE A 41 7.17 4.25 11.09
CA ILE A 41 7.97 4.25 9.85
C ILE A 41 7.76 3.00 8.98
N CYS A 42 7.30 1.88 9.53
CA CYS A 42 7.04 0.64 8.76
C CYS A 42 5.71 0.63 7.97
N TYR A 43 5.19 1.80 7.64
CA TYR A 43 3.91 1.95 6.94
C TYR A 43 3.98 1.42 5.50
N ALA A 44 5.08 1.73 4.80
CA ALA A 44 5.32 1.32 3.42
C ALA A 44 5.40 -0.21 3.26
N GLU A 45 5.74 -0.92 4.33
CA GLU A 45 6.02 -2.35 4.36
C GLU A 45 4.71 -3.13 4.42
N LEU A 46 3.70 -2.62 5.12
CA LEU A 46 2.34 -3.17 5.04
C LEU A 46 1.74 -2.98 3.64
N ILE A 47 2.00 -1.83 3.02
CA ILE A 47 1.58 -1.57 1.63
C ILE A 47 2.28 -2.54 0.68
N MET A 48 3.59 -2.73 0.84
CA MET A 48 4.39 -3.69 0.08
C MET A 48 3.83 -5.12 0.19
N LEU A 49 3.47 -5.57 1.40
CA LEU A 49 2.87 -6.90 1.59
C LEU A 49 1.52 -7.02 0.87
N GLY A 50 0.69 -5.97 0.88
CA GLY A 50 -0.54 -5.92 0.09
C GLY A 50 -0.29 -6.00 -1.41
N MET A 51 0.71 -5.28 -1.92
CA MET A 51 1.09 -5.29 -3.33
C MET A 51 1.61 -6.67 -3.77
N TYR A 52 2.47 -7.32 -2.98
CA TYR A 52 2.90 -8.68 -3.25
C TYR A 52 1.72 -9.67 -3.21
N GLY A 53 0.83 -9.53 -2.22
CA GLY A 53 -0.38 -10.34 -2.14
C GLY A 53 -1.20 -10.27 -3.43
N MET A 54 -1.44 -9.05 -3.95
CA MET A 54 -2.15 -8.84 -5.21
C MET A 54 -1.43 -9.49 -6.38
N TYR A 55 -0.10 -9.34 -6.46
CA TYR A 55 0.69 -9.97 -7.52
C TYR A 55 0.55 -11.49 -7.51
N PHE A 56 0.70 -12.14 -6.35
CA PHE A 56 0.59 -13.60 -6.28
C PHE A 56 -0.83 -14.08 -6.60
N LEU A 57 -1.86 -13.47 -6.00
CA LEU A 57 -3.25 -13.86 -6.24
C LEU A 57 -3.66 -13.68 -7.69
N TYR A 58 -3.33 -12.55 -8.30
CA TYR A 58 -3.76 -12.23 -9.67
C TYR A 58 -2.86 -12.86 -10.73
N THR A 59 -1.54 -12.71 -10.62
CA THR A 59 -0.59 -13.11 -11.67
C THR A 59 -0.22 -14.59 -11.58
N VAL A 60 -0.08 -15.15 -10.37
CA VAL A 60 0.35 -16.55 -10.18
C VAL A 60 -0.84 -17.48 -10.04
N TYR A 61 -1.83 -17.12 -9.23
CA TYR A 61 -3.01 -17.95 -8.96
C TYR A 61 -4.21 -17.64 -9.86
N HIS A 62 -4.11 -16.63 -10.73
CA HIS A 62 -5.16 -16.22 -11.68
C HIS A 62 -6.53 -15.96 -11.03
N ALA A 63 -6.53 -15.50 -9.77
CA ALA A 63 -7.76 -15.12 -9.08
C ALA A 63 -8.39 -13.86 -9.72
N PRO A 64 -9.73 -13.74 -9.72
CA PRO A 64 -10.40 -12.53 -10.18
C PRO A 64 -9.90 -11.30 -9.40
N ILE A 65 -9.59 -10.21 -10.11
CA ILE A 65 -8.99 -9.00 -9.52
C ILE A 65 -9.76 -8.48 -8.30
N VAL A 66 -11.09 -8.48 -8.36
CA VAL A 66 -11.95 -7.99 -7.27
C VAL A 66 -11.85 -8.90 -6.05
N ALA A 67 -11.84 -10.21 -6.25
CA ALA A 67 -11.72 -11.19 -5.18
C ALA A 67 -10.32 -11.15 -4.54
N ALA A 68 -9.27 -11.04 -5.37
CA ALA A 68 -7.89 -10.84 -4.91
C ALA A 68 -7.76 -9.56 -4.08
N ALA A 69 -8.32 -8.44 -4.55
CA ALA A 69 -8.30 -7.16 -3.84
C ALA A 69 -9.02 -7.24 -2.49
N ALA A 70 -10.22 -7.83 -2.45
CA ALA A 70 -10.96 -8.01 -1.20
C ALA A 70 -10.18 -8.86 -0.19
N PHE A 71 -9.59 -9.96 -0.64
CA PHE A 71 -8.74 -10.79 0.21
C PHE A 71 -7.50 -10.04 0.72
N CYS A 72 -6.80 -9.30 -0.15
CA CYS A 72 -5.64 -8.50 0.22
C CYS A 72 -5.98 -7.42 1.25
N ILE A 73 -7.12 -6.74 1.11
CA ILE A 73 -7.58 -5.74 2.09
C ILE A 73 -7.74 -6.40 3.46
N VAL A 74 -8.41 -7.55 3.53
CA VAL A 74 -8.62 -8.28 4.79
C VAL A 74 -7.28 -8.77 5.36
N ALA A 75 -6.41 -9.35 4.53
CA ALA A 75 -5.12 -9.86 4.94
C ALA A 75 -4.21 -8.75 5.51
N VAL A 76 -4.12 -7.60 4.83
CA VAL A 76 -3.33 -6.46 5.30
C VAL A 76 -3.95 -5.84 6.56
N ALA A 77 -5.28 -5.79 6.67
CA ALA A 77 -5.95 -5.33 7.89
C ALA A 77 -5.60 -6.24 9.08
N VAL A 78 -5.64 -7.56 8.91
CA VAL A 78 -5.22 -8.52 9.94
C VAL A 78 -3.74 -8.34 10.31
N LEU A 79 -2.84 -8.19 9.32
CA LEU A 79 -1.43 -7.90 9.58
C LEU A 79 -1.22 -6.59 10.33
N GLY A 80 -1.98 -5.54 10.01
CA GLY A 80 -1.97 -4.27 10.71
C GLY A 80 -2.42 -4.41 12.17
N VAL A 81 -3.48 -5.19 12.42
CA VAL A 81 -3.93 -5.49 13.80
C VAL A 81 -2.87 -6.28 14.56
N LEU A 82 -2.26 -7.30 13.93
CA LEU A 82 -1.18 -8.06 14.55
C LEU A 82 0.02 -7.17 14.91
N LEU A 83 0.43 -6.30 13.99
CA LEU A 83 1.53 -5.36 14.23
C LEU A 83 1.17 -4.37 15.34
N HIS A 84 -0.08 -3.90 15.38
CA HIS A 84 -0.56 -3.04 16.45
C HIS A 84 -0.49 -3.74 17.80
N VAL A 85 -1.05 -4.95 17.94
CA VAL A 85 -1.11 -5.67 19.21
C VAL A 85 0.29 -6.13 19.69
N LEU A 86 1.13 -6.61 18.77
CA LEU A 86 2.43 -7.20 19.12
C LEU A 86 3.52 -6.16 19.33
N VAL A 87 3.51 -5.05 18.58
CA VAL A 87 4.61 -4.09 18.56
C VAL A 87 4.17 -2.73 19.11
N ILE A 88 3.05 -2.19 18.64
CA ILE A 88 2.66 -0.81 18.96
C ILE A 88 2.03 -0.70 20.35
N ALA A 89 1.05 -1.54 20.68
CA ALA A 89 0.30 -1.49 21.93
C ALA A 89 1.20 -1.55 23.18
N PRO A 90 2.25 -2.40 23.24
CA PRO A 90 3.20 -2.40 24.36
C PRO A 90 4.06 -1.13 24.45
N LEU A 91 4.19 -0.37 23.37
CA LEU A 91 5.06 0.80 23.24
C LEU A 91 4.32 2.14 23.31
N LEU A 92 2.99 2.13 23.41
CA LEU A 92 2.17 3.36 23.48
C LEU A 92 2.56 4.26 24.66
N GLY A 93 2.98 3.68 25.79
CA GLY A 93 3.45 4.44 26.97
C GLY A 93 4.95 4.73 27.00
N ALA A 94 5.72 4.27 26.01
CA ALA A 94 7.16 4.44 25.96
C ALA A 94 7.56 5.76 25.27
N ALA A 95 8.80 6.19 25.45
CA ALA A 95 9.32 7.38 24.77
C ALA A 95 9.20 7.24 23.23
N PRO A 96 8.91 8.32 22.47
CA PRO A 96 8.74 8.26 21.01
C PRO A 96 9.92 7.63 20.27
N ILE A 97 11.14 7.79 20.79
CA ILE A 97 12.34 7.18 20.23
C ILE A 97 12.27 5.64 20.26
N ASN A 98 11.69 5.04 21.31
CA ASN A 98 11.55 3.59 21.41
C ASN A 98 10.54 3.06 20.38
N GLN A 99 9.48 3.82 20.11
CA GLN A 99 8.50 3.50 19.07
C GLN A 99 9.14 3.54 17.69
N LEU A 100 9.95 4.56 17.41
CA LEU A 100 10.70 4.68 16.16
C LEU A 100 11.70 3.53 15.98
N LEU A 101 12.44 3.16 17.03
CA LEU A 101 13.39 2.05 16.98
C LEU A 101 12.68 0.71 16.74
N ALA A 102 11.55 0.48 17.40
CA ALA A 102 10.78 -0.75 17.21
C ALA A 102 10.17 -0.85 15.81
N THR A 103 9.51 0.22 15.35
CA THR A 103 8.93 0.26 13.99
C THR A 103 10.01 0.21 12.91
N GLY A 104 11.19 0.78 13.16
CA GLY A 104 12.36 0.64 12.30
C GLY A 104 12.92 -0.78 12.26
N GLY A 105 12.96 -1.47 13.40
CA GLY A 105 13.31 -2.89 13.45
C GLY A 105 12.34 -3.75 12.63
N VAL A 106 11.04 -3.49 12.75
CA VAL A 106 10.02 -4.18 11.95
C VAL A 106 10.14 -3.85 10.47
N LEU A 107 10.45 -2.59 10.13
CA LEU A 107 10.70 -2.17 8.75
C LEU A 107 11.79 -3.05 8.12
N PHE A 108 12.98 -3.09 8.75
CA PHE A 108 14.10 -3.87 8.21
C PHE A 108 13.80 -5.37 8.18
N PHE A 109 13.08 -5.89 9.19
CA PHE A 109 12.67 -7.28 9.23
C PHE A 109 11.74 -7.63 8.06
N LEU A 110 10.66 -6.88 7.87
CA LEU A 110 9.68 -7.13 6.80
C LEU A 110 10.32 -6.93 5.43
N GLN A 111 11.14 -5.90 5.25
CA GLN A 111 11.82 -5.63 4.00
C GLN A 111 12.82 -6.73 3.64
N SER A 112 13.62 -7.19 4.61
CA SER A 112 14.57 -8.29 4.42
C SER A 112 13.85 -9.61 4.14
N ALA A 113 12.80 -9.92 4.88
CA ALA A 113 11.97 -11.10 4.66
C ALA A 113 11.35 -11.09 3.25
N ALA A 114 10.78 -9.97 2.82
CA ALA A 114 10.24 -9.81 1.47
C ALA A 114 11.32 -9.97 0.39
N THR A 115 12.52 -9.43 0.63
CA THR A 115 13.64 -9.54 -0.31
C THR A 115 14.11 -10.99 -0.45
N VAL A 116 14.17 -11.75 0.64
CA VAL A 116 14.52 -13.18 0.62
C VAL A 116 13.43 -14.02 -0.04
N LEU A 117 12.16 -13.72 0.23
CA LEU A 117 11.03 -14.51 -0.29
C LEU A 117 10.70 -14.20 -1.75
N PHE A 118 10.82 -12.94 -2.18
CA PHE A 118 10.30 -12.46 -3.46
C PHE A 118 11.38 -11.92 -4.40
N GLY A 119 12.60 -11.75 -3.92
CA GLY A 119 13.71 -11.15 -4.64
C GLY A 119 13.63 -9.62 -4.67
N ILE A 120 14.51 -9.03 -5.48
CA ILE A 120 14.60 -7.58 -5.72
C ILE A 120 13.98 -7.16 -7.08
N GLU A 121 13.43 -8.12 -7.82
CA GLU A 121 12.88 -7.87 -9.15
C GLU A 121 11.52 -7.16 -9.08
N PHE A 122 11.34 -6.19 -9.98
CA PHE A 122 10.07 -5.48 -10.09
C PHE A 122 8.96 -6.41 -10.58
N LYS A 123 7.89 -6.54 -9.77
CA LYS A 123 6.73 -7.37 -10.10
C LYS A 123 5.55 -6.49 -10.54
N ASN A 124 5.05 -6.72 -11.74
CA ASN A 124 3.92 -5.98 -12.31
C ASN A 124 2.72 -6.92 -12.51
N LEU A 125 1.50 -6.45 -12.20
CA LEU A 125 0.27 -7.20 -12.44
C LEU A 125 -0.02 -7.40 -13.93
N GLY A 126 0.46 -6.53 -14.82
CA GLY A 126 0.22 -6.61 -16.26
C GLY A 126 -1.24 -6.31 -16.65
N LEU A 127 -2.01 -5.67 -15.76
CA LEU A 127 -3.41 -5.29 -16.02
C LEU A 127 -3.47 -4.26 -17.14
N ARG A 128 -4.10 -4.67 -18.25
CA ARG A 128 -4.49 -3.77 -19.33
C ARG A 128 -5.99 -3.57 -19.24
N LEU A 129 -6.40 -2.41 -18.73
CA LEU A 129 -7.81 -2.04 -18.76
C LEU A 129 -8.24 -1.83 -20.23
N PRO A 130 -9.46 -2.23 -20.60
CA PRO A 130 -9.97 -2.02 -21.95
C PRO A 130 -9.98 -0.51 -22.27
N VAL A 131 -9.40 -0.14 -23.41
CA VAL A 131 -9.39 1.24 -23.88
C VAL A 131 -10.81 1.61 -24.29
N LEU A 132 -11.43 2.53 -23.55
CA LEU A 132 -12.69 3.15 -23.94
C LEU A 132 -12.43 4.03 -25.17
N LYS A 133 -12.71 3.50 -26.36
CA LYS A 133 -12.75 4.28 -27.59
C LYS A 133 -13.99 5.16 -27.55
N VAL A 134 -13.81 6.43 -27.20
CA VAL A 134 -14.83 7.45 -27.43
C VAL A 134 -14.76 7.78 -28.92
N ALA A 135 -15.80 7.41 -29.66
CA ALA A 135 -15.93 7.62 -31.10
C ALA A 135 -15.96 9.11 -31.47
#